data_AF-A0A077YZJ7-F1
#
_entry.id   AF-A0A077YZJ7-F1
#
_cell.length_a   1.000
_cell.length_b   1.000
_cell.length_c   1.000
_cell.angle_alpha   90.00
_cell.angle_beta   90.00
_cell.angle_gamma   90.00
#
_symmetry.space_group_name_H-M   'P 1'
#
loop_
_entity.id
_entity.type
_entity.pdbx_description
1 polymer ?
#
loop_
_entity_poly.entity_id
_entity_poly.type
_entity_poly.pdbx_seq_one_letter_code
_entity_poly.pdbx_strand_id
1 'polypeptide(L)'
;MEEKEKAFQTTIVNILNQVRSIQESLQCMIAMLALPDEKDWPTLLGNFGMLSGQFNSVLQILRSERTPLLRNQILLPTRLSMDIDPELENLTENRISSWNHAVVPNYLRTKPEPQIEQKDQQVHVHVQQRMSNPDSVQKQINSFNRCVNSVLDILSTVIREESEDSEDGKVPSTCYNPEDTRKLVAAITTGKYLRPAYTGNQTNRSSGSGSAKSATVKQQVKDTP
;
A
#
# COMPACT_ATOMS: atom_id res chain seq x y z
N MET A 1 34.90 12.47 -3.40
CA MET A 1 34.24 13.66 -2.82
C MET A 1 33.30 14.26 -3.83
N GLU A 2 33.79 14.50 -5.06
CA GLU A 2 33.01 14.96 -6.22
C GLU A 2 31.71 14.16 -6.50
N GLU A 3 31.74 12.83 -6.40
CA GLU A 3 30.54 12.01 -6.65
C GLU A 3 29.41 12.30 -5.64
N LYS A 4 29.73 12.50 -4.36
CA LYS A 4 28.75 12.82 -3.32
C LYS A 4 28.14 14.20 -3.53
N GLU A 5 28.97 15.17 -3.92
CA GLU A 5 28.53 16.53 -4.23
C GLU A 5 27.63 16.55 -5.48
N LYS A 6 28.02 15.83 -6.54
CA LYS A 6 27.20 15.69 -7.74
C LYS A 6 25.85 15.02 -7.44
N ALA A 7 25.85 13.96 -6.63
CA ALA A 7 24.63 13.30 -6.19
C ALA A 7 23.74 14.23 -5.35
N PHE A 8 24.34 15.04 -4.48
CA PHE A 8 23.64 16.05 -3.68
C PHE A 8 22.99 17.12 -4.55
N GLN A 9 23.74 17.72 -5.49
CA GLN A 9 23.22 18.73 -6.42
C GLN A 9 22.08 18.16 -7.29
N THR A 10 22.25 16.94 -7.81
CA THR A 10 21.21 16.25 -8.59
C THR A 10 19.94 16.05 -7.76
N THR A 11 20.09 15.68 -6.49
CA THR A 11 18.95 15.50 -5.57
C THR A 11 18.22 16.81 -5.30
N ILE A 12 18.95 17.92 -5.10
CA ILE A 12 18.36 19.25 -4.93
C ILE A 12 17.58 19.68 -6.17
N VAL A 13 18.17 19.55 -7.36
CA VAL A 13 17.49 19.91 -8.63
C VAL A 13 16.21 19.08 -8.82
N ASN A 14 16.25 17.80 -8.49
CA ASN A 14 15.07 16.94 -8.56
C ASN A 14 13.98 17.39 -7.58
N ILE A 15 14.33 17.72 -6.34
CA ILE A 15 13.37 18.24 -5.34
C ILE A 15 12.78 19.57 -5.82
N LEU A 16 13.61 20.49 -6.32
CA LEU A 16 13.16 21.79 -6.83
C LEU A 16 12.17 21.64 -8.00
N ASN A 17 12.44 20.74 -8.94
CA ASN A 17 11.54 20.49 -10.07
C ASN A 17 10.19 19.92 -9.60
N GLN A 18 10.19 19.00 -8.63
CA GLN A 18 8.94 18.48 -8.07
C GLN A 18 8.15 19.54 -7.30
N VAL A 19 8.83 20.40 -6.53
CA VAL A 19 8.18 21.51 -5.82
C VAL A 19 7.59 22.52 -6.81
N ARG A 20 8.28 22.83 -7.91
CA ARG A 20 7.74 23.70 -8.97
C ARG A 20 6.48 23.10 -9.60
N SER A 21 6.48 21.80 -9.89
CA SER A 21 5.30 21.11 -10.41
C SER A 21 4.10 21.14 -9.43
N ILE A 22 4.35 21.05 -8.12
CA ILE A 22 3.31 21.23 -7.09
C ILE A 22 2.79 22.67 -7.08
N GLN A 23 3.68 23.65 -7.20
CA GLN A 23 3.31 25.06 -7.24
C GLN A 23 2.40 25.36 -8.44
N GLU A 24 2.74 24.86 -9.64
CA GLU A 24 1.92 25.01 -10.85
C GLU A 24 0.53 24.37 -10.68
N SER A 25 0.46 23.15 -10.14
CA SER A 25 -0.82 22.48 -9.82
C SER A 25 -1.65 23.28 -8.82
N LEU A 26 -1.04 23.84 -7.78
CA LEU A 26 -1.72 24.67 -6.79
C LEU A 26 -2.25 25.97 -7.40
N GLN A 27 -1.46 26.65 -8.23
CA GLN A 27 -1.91 27.84 -8.95
C GLN A 27 -3.12 27.54 -9.83
N CYS A 28 -3.10 26.44 -10.57
CA CYS A 28 -4.22 25.98 -11.39
C CYS A 28 -5.48 25.69 -10.54
N MET A 29 -5.31 24.98 -9.42
CA MET A 29 -6.42 24.70 -8.49
C MET A 29 -7.00 25.97 -7.86
N ILE A 30 -6.15 26.92 -7.45
CA ILE A 30 -6.60 28.20 -6.88
C ILE A 30 -7.38 29.00 -7.94
N ALA A 31 -6.90 29.05 -9.18
CA ALA A 31 -7.59 29.71 -10.28
C ALA A 31 -8.97 29.06 -10.55
N MET A 32 -9.03 27.73 -10.57
CA MET A 32 -10.29 26.99 -10.72
C MET A 32 -11.26 27.25 -9.56
N LEU A 33 -10.76 27.35 -8.32
CA LEU A 33 -11.59 27.62 -7.15
C LEU A 33 -12.12 29.06 -7.13
N ALA A 34 -11.36 30.01 -7.68
CA ALA A 34 -11.73 31.42 -7.78
C ALA A 34 -12.85 31.70 -8.81
N LEU A 35 -13.08 30.80 -9.78
CA LEU A 35 -14.18 30.95 -10.73
C LEU A 35 -15.54 30.79 -10.01
N PRO A 36 -16.50 31.69 -10.28
CA PRO A 36 -17.80 31.72 -9.60
C PRO A 36 -18.76 30.61 -10.07
N ASP A 37 -18.47 29.97 -11.20
CA ASP A 37 -19.35 28.95 -11.79
C ASP A 37 -19.39 27.65 -10.96
N GLU A 38 -20.46 26.88 -11.18
CA GLU A 38 -20.69 25.56 -10.58
C GLU A 38 -19.46 24.67 -10.82
N LYS A 39 -18.77 24.34 -9.72
CA LYS A 39 -17.49 23.62 -9.77
C LYS A 39 -17.76 22.19 -10.21
N ASP A 40 -17.16 21.78 -11.33
CA ASP A 40 -17.15 20.38 -11.75
C ASP A 40 -16.35 19.56 -10.74
N TRP A 41 -17.06 18.94 -9.80
CA TRP A 41 -16.48 18.16 -8.71
C TRP A 41 -15.56 17.03 -9.20
N PRO A 42 -15.88 16.27 -10.26
CA PRO A 42 -14.95 15.31 -10.87
C PRO A 42 -13.61 15.93 -11.26
N THR A 43 -13.60 17.09 -11.92
CA THR A 43 -12.36 17.79 -12.28
C THR A 43 -11.59 18.25 -11.04
N LEU A 44 -12.27 18.83 -10.05
CA LEU A 44 -11.63 19.26 -8.81
C LEU A 44 -11.00 18.08 -8.05
N LEU A 45 -11.71 16.95 -7.99
CA LEU A 45 -11.22 15.73 -7.35
C LEU A 45 -10.03 15.12 -8.12
N GLY A 46 -10.07 15.15 -9.45
CA GLY A 46 -8.95 14.76 -10.30
C GLY A 46 -7.69 15.60 -10.02
N ASN A 47 -7.85 16.92 -9.92
CA ASN A 47 -6.76 17.83 -9.57
C ASN A 47 -6.21 17.56 -8.15
N PHE A 48 -7.09 17.28 -7.19
CA PHE A 48 -6.66 16.90 -5.83
C PHE A 48 -5.91 15.56 -5.81
N GLY A 49 -6.36 14.58 -6.60
CA GLY A 49 -5.67 13.30 -6.77
C GLY A 49 -4.26 13.47 -7.37
N MET A 50 -4.13 14.30 -8.40
CA MET A 50 -2.84 14.66 -8.99
C MET A 50 -1.91 15.33 -7.97
N LEU A 51 -2.41 16.33 -7.24
CA LEU A 51 -1.64 17.04 -6.21
C LEU A 51 -1.17 16.08 -5.11
N SER A 52 -2.06 15.20 -4.64
CA SER A 52 -1.72 14.14 -3.67
C SER A 52 -0.62 13.22 -4.20
N GLY A 53 -0.68 12.85 -5.49
CA GLY A 53 0.37 12.07 -6.16
C GLY A 53 1.73 12.80 -6.17
N GLN A 54 1.74 14.08 -6.51
CA GLN A 54 2.97 14.90 -6.52
C GLN A 54 3.59 15.01 -5.11
N PHE A 55 2.79 15.25 -4.07
CA PHE A 55 3.26 15.26 -2.68
C PHE A 55 3.84 13.92 -2.26
N ASN A 56 3.19 12.81 -2.62
CA ASN A 56 3.70 11.47 -2.33
C ASN A 56 5.04 11.21 -3.02
N SER A 57 5.21 11.67 -4.26
CA SER A 57 6.49 11.59 -4.97
C SER A 57 7.61 12.34 -4.24
N VAL A 58 7.35 13.57 -3.79
CA VAL A 58 8.32 14.34 -2.99
C VAL A 58 8.66 13.62 -1.68
N LEU A 59 7.65 13.09 -0.99
CA LEU A 59 7.86 12.31 0.24
C LEU A 59 8.71 11.06 -0.01
N GLN A 60 8.53 10.36 -1.13
CA GLN A 60 9.36 9.20 -1.49
C GLN A 60 10.83 9.60 -1.72
N ILE A 61 11.08 10.70 -2.43
CA ILE A 61 12.44 11.22 -2.63
C ILE A 61 13.08 11.54 -1.29
N LEU A 62 12.38 12.27 -0.42
CA LEU A 62 12.85 12.66 0.91
C LEU A 62 13.03 11.47 1.86
N ARG A 63 12.25 10.39 1.71
CA ARG A 63 12.41 9.16 2.49
C ARG A 63 13.48 8.22 1.95
N SER A 64 13.90 8.38 0.70
CA SER A 64 14.87 7.48 0.08
C SER A 64 16.23 7.51 0.81
N GLU A 65 16.97 6.41 0.70
CA GLU A 65 18.33 6.27 1.26
C GLU A 65 19.35 7.23 0.64
N ARG A 66 18.98 8.05 -0.37
CA ARG A 66 19.84 9.10 -0.94
C ARG A 66 19.75 10.44 -0.18
N THR A 67 18.76 10.57 0.72
CA THR A 67 18.58 11.75 1.59
C THR A 67 19.52 11.85 2.81
N PRO A 68 20.32 10.86 3.28
CA PRO A 68 21.21 11.09 4.42
C PRO A 68 22.28 12.15 4.10
N LEU A 69 22.57 12.39 2.82
CA LEU A 69 23.39 13.52 2.38
C LEU A 69 22.78 14.87 2.78
N LEU A 70 21.46 15.00 2.78
CA LEU A 70 20.76 16.24 3.17
C LEU A 70 20.67 16.39 4.69
N ARG A 71 20.47 15.28 5.43
CA ARG A 71 20.34 15.32 6.91
C ARG A 71 21.63 15.77 7.61
N ASN A 72 22.78 15.50 7.00
CA ASN A 72 24.09 15.83 7.56
C ASN A 72 24.61 17.22 7.12
N GLN A 73 23.78 18.00 6.41
CA GLN A 73 24.14 19.33 5.90
C GLN A 73 23.27 20.38 6.57
N ILE A 74 23.85 21.54 6.84
CA ILE A 74 23.15 22.69 7.42
C ILE A 74 23.12 23.80 6.38
N LEU A 75 21.95 24.37 6.15
CA LEU A 75 21.78 25.53 5.30
C LEU A 75 22.03 26.79 6.14
N LEU A 76 23.03 27.59 5.74
CA LEU A 76 23.34 28.87 6.36
C LEU A 76 23.46 29.96 5.29
N PRO A 77 22.97 31.18 5.55
CA PRO A 77 23.15 32.30 4.63
C PRO A 77 24.63 32.72 4.64
N THR A 78 25.26 32.78 3.47
CA THR A 78 26.68 33.17 3.34
C THR A 78 26.88 34.68 3.35
N ARG A 79 25.96 35.42 2.74
CA ARG A 79 25.95 36.88 2.69
C ARG A 79 24.51 37.38 2.78
N LEU A 80 24.31 38.44 3.54
CA LEU A 80 23.05 39.19 3.58
C LEU A 80 23.27 40.53 2.87
N SER A 81 22.31 40.94 2.04
CA SER A 81 22.38 42.19 1.29
C SER A 81 21.02 42.88 1.28
N MET A 82 21.05 44.22 1.30
CA MET A 82 19.87 45.06 1.04
C MET A 82 19.77 45.43 -0.44
N ASP A 83 20.82 45.15 -1.22
CA ASP A 83 20.85 45.43 -2.65
C ASP A 83 19.86 44.52 -3.38
N ILE A 84 19.19 45.09 -4.39
CA ILE A 84 18.26 44.33 -5.23
C ILE A 84 19.04 43.29 -6.02
N ASP A 85 18.63 42.04 -5.89
CA ASP A 85 19.17 40.90 -6.62
C ASP A 85 18.16 40.48 -7.71
N PRO A 86 18.40 40.83 -8.99
CA PRO A 86 17.47 40.52 -10.07
C PRO A 86 17.33 39.01 -10.35
N GLU A 87 18.34 38.20 -10.01
CA GLU A 87 18.27 36.75 -10.15
C GLU A 87 17.32 36.17 -9.09
N LEU A 88 17.47 36.61 -7.84
CA LEU A 88 16.59 36.23 -6.74
C LEU A 88 15.15 36.68 -7.00
N GLU A 89 14.96 37.90 -7.50
CA GLU A 89 13.64 38.44 -7.82
C GLU A 89 12.94 37.59 -8.90
N ASN A 90 13.66 37.24 -9.96
CA ASN A 90 13.15 36.36 -11.01
C ASN A 90 12.82 34.95 -10.49
N LEU A 91 13.74 34.33 -9.72
CA LEU A 91 13.54 32.98 -9.16
C LEU A 91 12.39 32.90 -8.16
N THR A 92 12.05 34.00 -7.50
CA THR A 92 11.00 34.06 -6.48
C THR A 92 9.68 34.61 -7.00
N GLU A 93 9.56 34.82 -8.31
CA GLU A 93 8.37 35.43 -8.95
C GLU A 93 8.05 36.81 -8.36
N ASN A 94 9.08 37.64 -8.19
CA ASN A 94 9.02 38.98 -7.61
C ASN A 94 8.56 39.04 -6.14
N ARG A 95 8.63 37.92 -5.40
CA ARG A 95 8.28 37.89 -3.97
C ARG A 95 9.40 38.40 -3.06
N ILE A 96 10.65 38.30 -3.49
CA ILE A 96 11.82 38.74 -2.73
C ILE A 96 12.73 39.56 -3.64
N SER A 97 12.96 40.83 -3.29
CA SER A 97 13.91 41.68 -4.01
C SER A 97 15.35 41.58 -3.50
N SER A 98 15.54 41.16 -2.24
CA SER A 98 16.86 41.10 -1.60
C SER A 98 16.91 40.05 -0.49
N TRP A 99 18.06 39.39 -0.33
CA TRP A 99 18.29 38.42 0.74
C TRP A 99 18.77 39.10 2.02
N ASN A 100 17.82 39.63 2.79
CA ASN A 100 18.07 40.48 3.96
C ASN A 100 17.63 39.86 5.30
N HIS A 101 17.95 40.54 6.41
CA HIS A 101 17.64 40.09 7.77
C HIS A 101 16.15 39.90 8.09
N ALA A 102 15.23 40.51 7.32
CA ALA A 102 13.79 40.35 7.51
C ALA A 102 13.25 39.09 6.83
N VAL A 103 13.84 38.71 5.68
CA VAL A 103 13.37 37.58 4.86
C VAL A 103 13.98 36.26 5.33
N VAL A 104 15.26 36.25 5.68
CA VAL A 104 16.03 35.04 6.03
C VAL A 104 15.35 34.18 7.11
N PRO A 105 14.86 34.72 8.24
CA PRO A 105 14.24 33.90 9.27
C PRO A 105 12.99 33.16 8.79
N ASN A 106 12.26 33.74 7.82
CA ASN A 106 11.04 33.15 7.28
C ASN A 106 11.35 32.01 6.29
N TYR A 107 12.34 32.21 5.41
CA TYR A 107 12.69 31.21 4.40
C TYR A 107 13.57 30.07 4.94
N LEU A 108 14.32 30.30 6.03
CA LEU A 108 15.08 29.26 6.73
C LEU A 108 14.34 28.67 7.93
N ARG A 109 13.06 29.00 8.11
CA ARG A 109 12.25 28.52 9.23
C ARG A 109 12.08 27.00 9.17
N THR A 110 12.51 26.32 10.23
CA THR A 110 12.29 24.87 10.43
C THR A 110 11.15 24.55 11.40
N LYS A 111 10.64 25.57 12.13
CA LYS A 111 9.54 25.39 13.08
C LYS A 111 8.22 25.15 12.33
N PRO A 112 7.51 24.02 12.56
CA PRO A 112 6.20 23.75 11.97
C PRO A 112 5.16 24.82 12.28
N GLU A 113 4.05 24.79 11.54
CA GLU A 113 2.89 25.64 11.83
C GLU A 113 2.24 25.25 13.17
N PRO A 114 1.68 26.21 13.95
CA PRO A 114 1.12 25.95 15.27
C PRO A 114 0.06 24.85 15.29
N GLN A 115 -0.78 24.75 14.25
CA GLN A 115 -1.81 23.72 14.14
C GLN A 115 -1.20 22.32 13.93
N ILE A 116 -0.04 22.23 13.30
CA ILE A 116 0.70 20.97 13.10
C ILE A 116 1.38 20.58 14.42
N GLU A 117 2.01 21.53 15.11
CA GLU A 117 2.65 21.34 16.43
C GLU A 117 1.63 20.82 17.46
N GLN A 118 0.42 21.39 17.49
CA GLN A 118 -0.67 20.92 18.35
C GLN A 118 -1.10 19.48 18.03
N LYS A 119 -1.21 19.12 16.75
CA LYS A 119 -1.54 17.74 16.34
C LYS A 119 -0.45 16.76 16.73
N ASP A 120 0.82 17.13 16.54
CA ASP A 120 1.97 16.31 16.92
C ASP A 120 2.00 16.08 18.44
N GLN A 121 1.76 17.13 19.23
CA GLN A 121 1.65 17.01 20.68
C GLN A 121 0.50 16.08 21.12
N GLN A 122 -0.66 16.15 20.45
CA GLN A 122 -1.77 15.22 20.72
C GLN A 122 -1.36 13.77 20.42
N VAL A 123 -0.70 13.52 19.29
CA VAL A 123 -0.18 12.19 18.94
C VAL A 123 0.82 11.70 20.00
N HIS A 124 1.76 12.55 20.41
CA HIS A 124 2.73 12.22 21.47
C HIS A 124 2.06 11.84 22.79
N VAL A 125 1.06 12.58 23.25
CA VAL A 125 0.30 12.26 24.46
C VAL A 125 -0.43 10.93 24.32
N HIS A 126 -1.09 10.69 23.18
CA HIS A 126 -1.77 9.41 22.92
C HIS A 126 -0.82 8.21 22.90
N VAL A 127 0.36 8.38 22.30
CA VAL A 127 1.41 7.34 22.30
C VAL A 127 1.88 7.08 23.72
N GLN A 128 2.19 8.12 24.50
CA GLN A 128 2.68 7.97 25.87
C GLN A 128 1.66 7.27 26.80
N GLN A 129 0.36 7.55 26.65
CA GLN A 129 -0.70 6.89 27.40
C GLN A 129 -0.82 5.38 27.08
N ARG A 130 -0.48 4.97 25.86
CA ARG A 130 -0.60 3.56 25.40
C ARG A 130 0.67 2.75 25.55
N MET A 131 1.84 3.40 25.67
CA MET A 131 3.14 2.72 25.81
C MET A 131 3.43 2.22 27.22
N SER A 132 2.47 1.52 27.86
CA SER A 132 2.70 0.90 29.17
C SER A 132 3.71 -0.25 29.12
N ASN A 133 3.94 -0.86 27.94
CA ASN A 133 5.01 -1.84 27.72
C ASN A 133 5.49 -1.81 26.25
N PRO A 134 6.74 -1.36 25.96
CA PRO A 134 7.23 -1.22 24.60
C PRO A 134 7.34 -2.56 23.84
N ASP A 135 7.63 -3.66 24.54
CA ASP A 135 7.79 -4.98 23.91
C ASP A 135 6.44 -5.53 23.43
N SER A 136 5.36 -5.29 24.17
CA SER A 136 4.01 -5.72 23.74
C SER A 136 3.54 -4.93 22.53
N VAL A 137 3.81 -3.62 22.49
CA VAL A 137 3.48 -2.75 21.36
C VAL A 137 4.22 -3.20 20.10
N GLN A 138 5.52 -3.51 20.18
CA GLN A 138 6.28 -4.03 19.04
C GLN A 138 5.74 -5.37 18.53
N LYS A 139 5.37 -6.29 19.42
CA LYS A 139 4.72 -7.55 19.03
C LYS A 139 3.39 -7.32 18.33
N GLN A 140 2.58 -6.36 18.81
CA GLN A 140 1.32 -5.98 18.18
C GLN A 140 1.53 -5.38 16.78
N ILE A 141 2.50 -4.46 16.61
CA ILE A 141 2.87 -3.89 15.31
C ILE A 141 3.25 -5.00 14.32
N ASN A 142 4.11 -5.94 14.74
CA ASN A 142 4.53 -7.05 13.88
C ASN A 142 3.39 -8.02 13.52
N SER A 143 2.45 -8.25 14.44
CA SER A 143 1.25 -9.05 14.17
C SER A 143 0.31 -8.34 13.19
N PHE A 144 0.11 -7.03 13.37
CA PHE A 144 -0.72 -6.21 12.51
C PHE A 144 -0.16 -6.11 11.09
N ASN A 145 1.15 -5.85 10.94
CA ASN A 145 1.81 -5.81 9.64
C ASN A 145 1.69 -7.14 8.89
N ARG A 146 1.79 -8.28 9.59
CA ARG A 146 1.57 -9.61 8.97
C ARG A 146 0.14 -9.77 8.45
N CYS A 147 -0.85 -9.30 9.20
CA CYS A 147 -2.25 -9.31 8.76
C CYS A 147 -2.46 -8.42 7.52
N VAL A 148 -1.94 -7.19 7.55
CA VAL A 148 -2.04 -6.25 6.42
C VAL A 148 -1.37 -6.82 5.17
N ASN A 149 -0.16 -7.37 5.29
CA ASN A 149 0.53 -7.99 4.16
C ASN A 149 -0.25 -9.20 3.60
N SER A 150 -0.81 -10.05 4.46
CA SER A 150 -1.68 -11.16 4.03
C SER A 150 -2.89 -10.68 3.23
N VAL A 151 -3.55 -9.60 3.68
CA VAL A 151 -4.68 -9.00 2.95
C VAL A 151 -4.22 -8.39 1.62
N LEU A 152 -3.07 -7.72 1.60
CA LEU A 152 -2.49 -7.18 0.35
C LEU A 152 -2.12 -8.29 -0.63
N ASP A 153 -1.58 -9.41 -0.15
CA ASP A 153 -1.27 -10.57 -0.99
C ASP A 153 -2.54 -11.15 -1.62
N ILE A 154 -3.60 -11.36 -0.83
CA ILE A 154 -4.91 -11.81 -1.34
C ILE A 154 -5.46 -10.83 -2.37
N LEU A 155 -5.42 -9.53 -2.09
CA LEU A 155 -5.89 -8.50 -3.03
C LEU A 155 -5.07 -8.53 -4.33
N SER A 156 -3.75 -8.67 -4.23
CA SER A 156 -2.87 -8.76 -5.40
C SER A 156 -3.15 -10.00 -6.26
N THR A 157 -3.50 -11.14 -5.63
CA THR A 157 -3.88 -12.35 -6.35
C THR A 157 -5.20 -12.18 -7.09
N VAL A 158 -6.21 -11.59 -6.47
CA VAL A 158 -7.52 -11.33 -7.10
C VAL A 158 -7.38 -10.39 -8.29
N ILE A 159 -6.61 -9.30 -8.15
CA ILE A 159 -6.36 -8.35 -9.24
C ILE A 159 -5.66 -9.04 -10.42
N ARG A 160 -4.70 -9.94 -10.15
CA ARG A 160 -4.00 -10.68 -11.20
C ARG A 160 -4.94 -11.66 -11.92
N GLU A 161 -5.75 -12.41 -11.18
CA GLU A 161 -6.73 -13.34 -11.76
C GLU A 161 -7.76 -12.60 -12.64
N GLU A 162 -8.26 -11.44 -12.19
CA GLU A 162 -9.21 -10.61 -12.97
C GLU A 162 -8.58 -10.04 -14.25
N SER A 163 -7.28 -9.71 -14.21
CA SER A 163 -6.53 -9.28 -15.39
C SER A 163 -6.27 -10.40 -16.40
N GLU A 164 -6.06 -11.63 -15.92
CA GLU A 164 -5.85 -12.81 -16.78
C GLU A 164 -7.15 -13.28 -17.45
N ASP A 165 -8.30 -13.17 -16.76
CA ASP A 165 -9.63 -13.46 -17.32
C ASP A 165 -10.09 -12.43 -18.38
N SER A 166 -9.43 -11.26 -18.45
CA SER A 166 -9.77 -10.19 -19.38
C SER A 166 -8.98 -10.23 -20.71
N GLU A 167 -7.83 -10.91 -20.75
CA GLU A 167 -6.97 -10.95 -21.95
C GLU A 167 -7.05 -12.24 -22.78
N ASP A 168 -7.66 -13.31 -22.26
CA ASP A 168 -7.89 -14.53 -23.02
C ASP A 168 -9.39 -14.79 -23.13
N GLY A 169 -9.95 -14.78 -24.35
CA GLY A 169 -11.37 -15.03 -24.64
C GLY A 169 -11.82 -16.47 -24.36
N LYS A 170 -11.45 -17.01 -23.20
CA LYS A 170 -11.75 -18.37 -22.76
C LYS A 170 -13.16 -18.42 -22.22
N VAL A 171 -14.03 -18.94 -23.08
CA VAL A 171 -15.30 -19.60 -22.79
C VAL A 171 -15.34 -20.11 -21.33
N PRO A 172 -16.35 -19.75 -20.52
CA PRO A 172 -16.41 -20.12 -19.12
C PRO A 172 -16.21 -21.63 -18.98
N SER A 173 -15.23 -22.01 -18.15
CA SER A 173 -14.96 -23.39 -17.74
C SER A 173 -16.28 -24.12 -17.51
N THR A 174 -16.58 -25.07 -18.38
CA THR A 174 -17.81 -25.84 -18.32
C THR A 174 -17.92 -26.56 -16.99
N CYS A 175 -18.96 -26.29 -16.20
CA CYS A 175 -19.24 -26.91 -14.89
C CYS A 175 -19.63 -28.40 -14.95
N TYR A 176 -19.14 -29.15 -15.95
CA TYR A 176 -19.36 -30.60 -16.05
C TYR A 176 -18.03 -31.33 -16.25
N ASN A 177 -17.88 -32.46 -15.56
CA ASN A 177 -16.77 -33.37 -15.76
C ASN A 177 -17.12 -34.33 -16.91
N PRO A 178 -16.41 -34.29 -18.05
CA PRO A 178 -16.74 -35.13 -19.21
C PRO A 178 -16.66 -36.64 -18.91
N GLU A 179 -15.87 -37.04 -17.91
CA GLU A 179 -15.77 -38.43 -17.50
C GLU A 179 -17.00 -38.90 -16.72
N ASP A 180 -17.57 -38.04 -15.88
CA ASP A 180 -18.80 -38.34 -15.15
C ASP A 180 -20.00 -38.34 -16.11
N THR A 181 -20.00 -37.43 -17.09
CA THR A 181 -20.97 -37.47 -18.19
C THR A 181 -20.87 -38.78 -18.97
N ARG A 182 -19.68 -39.26 -19.30
CA ARG A 182 -19.49 -40.57 -19.95
C ARG A 182 -19.99 -41.74 -19.11
N LYS A 183 -19.72 -41.73 -17.80
CA LYS A 183 -20.20 -42.78 -16.88
C LYS A 183 -21.73 -42.78 -16.78
N LEU A 184 -22.35 -41.61 -16.67
CA LEU A 184 -23.81 -41.46 -16.67
C LEU A 184 -24.42 -41.96 -17.99
N VAL A 185 -23.86 -41.56 -19.13
CA VAL A 185 -24.30 -42.04 -20.44
C VAL A 185 -24.13 -43.56 -20.55
N ALA A 186 -23.00 -44.13 -20.10
CA ALA A 186 -22.79 -45.57 -20.10
C ALA A 186 -23.79 -46.31 -19.18
N ALA A 187 -24.10 -45.74 -18.02
CA ALA A 187 -25.09 -46.29 -17.09
C ALA A 187 -26.51 -46.30 -17.68
N ILE A 188 -26.90 -45.22 -18.37
CA ILE A 188 -28.22 -45.10 -18.99
C ILE A 188 -28.34 -46.01 -20.23
N THR A 189 -27.33 -46.00 -21.10
CA THR A 189 -27.42 -46.68 -22.41
C THR A 189 -27.05 -48.15 -22.34
N THR A 190 -26.12 -48.55 -21.46
CA THR A 190 -25.60 -49.92 -21.41
C THR A 190 -25.76 -50.61 -20.04
N GLY A 191 -26.30 -49.91 -19.04
CA GLY A 191 -26.41 -50.42 -17.67
C GLY A 191 -25.08 -50.62 -16.95
N LYS A 192 -23.95 -50.27 -17.57
CA LYS A 192 -22.63 -50.33 -16.93
C LYS A 192 -22.61 -49.42 -15.71
N TYR A 193 -21.97 -49.85 -14.64
CA TYR A 193 -21.88 -49.12 -13.36
C TYR A 193 -23.16 -49.07 -12.51
N LEU A 194 -24.27 -49.72 -12.91
CA LEU A 194 -25.43 -49.93 -12.04
C LEU A 194 -25.27 -51.25 -11.26
N ARG A 195 -25.44 -51.23 -9.93
CA ARG A 195 -25.54 -52.46 -9.13
C ARG A 195 -26.93 -53.07 -9.33
N PRO A 196 -27.05 -54.41 -9.51
CA PRO A 196 -28.36 -55.07 -9.62
C PRO A 196 -29.21 -54.80 -8.39
N ALA A 197 -30.31 -54.07 -8.56
CA ALA A 197 -31.36 -53.96 -7.55
C ALA A 197 -32.15 -55.28 -7.57
N TYR A 198 -32.21 -55.97 -6.42
CA TYR A 198 -32.77 -57.32 -6.20
C TYR A 198 -31.84 -58.52 -6.46
N THR A 199 -31.04 -58.86 -5.44
CA THR A 199 -30.82 -60.27 -5.10
C THR A 199 -31.27 -60.49 -3.66
N GLY A 200 -32.56 -60.75 -3.49
CA GLY A 200 -33.08 -61.34 -2.27
C GLY A 200 -32.62 -62.80 -2.18
N ASN A 201 -32.06 -63.16 -1.03
CA ASN A 201 -31.85 -64.50 -0.48
C ASN A 201 -31.66 -65.67 -1.46
N GLN A 202 -30.44 -66.21 -1.50
CA GLN A 202 -30.25 -67.65 -1.27
C GLN A 202 -28.82 -68.00 -0.86
N THR A 203 -28.78 -68.91 0.10
CA THR A 203 -27.71 -69.39 0.97
C THR A 203 -26.79 -70.41 0.32
N ASN A 204 -25.46 -70.32 0.54
CA ASN A 204 -24.51 -71.40 0.87
C ASN A 204 -23.07 -70.88 0.66
N ARG A 205 -22.28 -70.67 1.72
CA ARG A 205 -21.42 -71.63 2.44
C ARG A 205 -20.37 -72.34 1.56
N SER A 206 -19.14 -71.82 1.60
CA SER A 206 -17.86 -72.57 1.72
C SER A 206 -16.71 -71.55 1.78
N SER A 207 -16.21 -71.19 2.97
CA SER A 207 -14.98 -71.73 3.59
C SER A 207 -13.67 -71.21 2.99
N GLY A 208 -12.98 -70.34 3.75
CA GLY A 208 -11.61 -69.89 3.49
C GLY A 208 -11.12 -69.03 4.66
N SER A 209 -10.36 -69.66 5.57
CA SER A 209 -9.91 -69.16 6.87
C SER A 209 -8.75 -68.16 6.78
N GLY A 210 -8.58 -67.33 7.81
CA GLY A 210 -7.36 -66.53 8.03
C GLY A 210 -7.46 -65.46 9.12
N SER A 211 -7.31 -65.88 10.38
CA SER A 211 -6.92 -65.14 11.62
C SER A 211 -6.95 -63.60 11.64
N ALA A 212 -7.81 -62.95 12.44
CA ALA A 212 -7.76 -62.80 13.91
C ALA A 212 -6.54 -62.03 14.46
N LYS A 213 -6.77 -60.80 14.95
CA LYS A 213 -6.64 -60.44 16.39
C LYS A 213 -7.11 -59.00 16.66
N SER A 214 -7.98 -58.90 17.67
CA SER A 214 -8.61 -57.71 18.24
C SER A 214 -7.84 -57.28 19.50
N ALA A 215 -7.77 -55.97 19.78
CA ALA A 215 -7.56 -55.41 21.12
C ALA A 215 -7.87 -53.89 21.18
N THR A 216 -9.15 -53.56 21.34
CA THR A 216 -9.73 -52.80 22.47
C THR A 216 -8.87 -51.76 23.23
N VAL A 217 -9.30 -50.48 23.09
CA VAL A 217 -9.54 -49.46 24.15
C VAL A 217 -8.34 -48.84 24.89
N LYS A 218 -8.20 -47.51 24.79
CA LYS A 218 -8.44 -46.57 25.92
C LYS A 218 -8.34 -45.11 25.48
N GLN A 219 -9.42 -44.40 25.77
CA GLN A 219 -9.62 -42.96 25.73
C GLN A 219 -9.00 -42.33 26.98
N GLN A 220 -8.21 -41.27 26.84
CA GLN A 220 -7.93 -40.34 27.93
C GLN A 220 -7.67 -38.93 27.38
N VAL A 221 -8.69 -38.09 27.57
CA VAL A 221 -8.60 -36.63 27.63
C VAL A 221 -7.93 -36.29 28.96
N LYS A 222 -6.97 -35.35 28.95
CA LYS A 222 -6.54 -34.67 30.17
C LYS A 222 -6.18 -33.21 29.85
N ASP A 223 -7.03 -32.34 30.36
CA ASP A 223 -6.84 -30.90 30.49
C ASP A 223 -5.85 -30.53 31.61
N THR A 224 -5.41 -29.27 31.52
CA THR A 224 -4.95 -28.30 32.55
C THR A 224 -3.54 -28.44 33.14
N PRO A 225 -2.88 -27.31 33.51
CA PRO A 225 -3.41 -26.07 34.10
C PRO A 225 -3.75 -24.93 33.14
#